data_AF-A0A836SXP8-F1
#
_entry.id   AF-A0A836SXP8-F1
#
_cell.length_a   1.000
_cell.length_b   1.000
_cell.length_c   1.000
_cell.angle_alpha   90.00
_cell.angle_beta   90.00
_cell.angle_gamma   90.00
#
_symmetry.space_group_name_H-M   'P 1'
#
loop_
_entity.id
_entity.type
_entity.pdbx_description
1 polymer ?
#
loop_
_entity_poly.entity_id
_entity_poly.type
_entity_poly.pdbx_seq_one_letter_code
_entity_poly.pdbx_strand_id
1 'polypeptide(L)' 'MNDLEMIEELVNKGISLQRERKHKEAIVCFDKAISLDENMNGQADSNLLLLKENSVMKK' A
#
# COMPACT_ATOMS: atom_id res chain seq x y z
N MET A 1 -8.54 -16.84 -4.03
CA MET A 1 -7.88 -15.60 -3.63
C MET A 1 -7.91 -14.70 -4.83
N ASN A 2 -8.72 -13.66 -4.77
CA ASN A 2 -8.80 -12.67 -5.82
C ASN A 2 -7.63 -11.69 -5.62
N ASP A 3 -6.99 -11.25 -6.70
CA ASP A 3 -5.89 -10.27 -6.62
C ASP A 3 -6.32 -8.98 -5.88
N LEU A 4 -7.61 -8.62 -5.98
CA LEU A 4 -8.24 -7.53 -5.22
C LEU A 4 -8.13 -7.71 -3.69
N GLU A 5 -8.32 -8.94 -3.21
CA GLU A 5 -8.27 -9.26 -1.78
C GLU A 5 -6.83 -9.15 -1.25
N MET A 6 -5.83 -9.48 -2.09
CA MET A 6 -4.42 -9.34 -1.76
C MET A 6 -3.98 -7.86 -1.67
N ILE A 7 -4.54 -7.00 -2.52
CA ILE A 7 -4.33 -5.54 -2.46
C ILE A 7 -4.83 -5.00 -1.10
N GLU A 8 -6.07 -5.33 -0.71
CA GLU A 8 -6.62 -4.89 0.58
C GLU A 8 -5.81 -5.39 1.78
N GLU A 9 -5.34 -6.64 1.75
CA GLU A 9 -4.47 -7.19 2.81
C GLU A 9 -3.17 -6.40 2.94
N LEU A 10 -2.52 -6.08 1.82
CA LEU A 10 -1.29 -5.28 1.80
C LEU A 10 -1.51 -3.87 2.34
N VAL A 11 -2.63 -3.25 2.00
CA VAL A 11 -3.02 -1.93 2.52
C VAL A 11 -3.20 -1.98 4.03
N ASN A 12 -3.98 -2.92 4.53
CA ASN A 12 -4.25 -3.07 5.96
C ASN A 12 -2.97 -3.34 6.75
N LYS A 13 -2.07 -4.16 6.18
CA LYS A 13 -0.74 -4.40 6.74
C LYS A 13 0.11 -3.13 6.76
N GLY A 14 0.12 -2.36 5.68
CA GLY A 14 0.81 -1.08 5.59
C GLY A 14 0.34 -0.07 6.65
N ILE A 15 -0.97 0.05 6.86
CA ILE A 15 -1.57 0.91 7.90
C ILE A 15 -1.15 0.45 9.30
N SER A 16 -1.14 -0.85 9.56
CA SER A 16 -0.70 -1.39 10.85
C SER A 16 0.78 -1.08 11.10
N LEU A 17 1.64 -1.23 10.09
CA LEU A 17 3.05 -0.88 10.17
C LEU A 17 3.26 0.64 10.37
N GLN A 18 2.45 1.49 9.75
CA GLN A 18 2.47 2.94 10.02
C GLN A 18 2.18 3.24 11.50
N ARG A 19 1.20 2.55 12.11
CA ARG A 19 0.87 2.71 13.53
C ARG A 19 2.02 2.26 14.43
N GLU A 20 2.77 1.23 14.01
CA GLU A 20 4.00 0.78 14.66
C GLU A 20 5.23 1.68 14.40
N ARG A 21 5.06 2.82 13.70
CA ARG A 21 6.15 3.71 13.22
C ARG A 21 7.14 3.03 12.28
N LYS A 22 6.80 1.86 11.73
CA LYS A 22 7.57 1.14 10.71
C LYS A 22 7.25 1.67 9.32
N HIS A 23 7.48 2.97 9.12
CA HIS A 23 7.14 3.66 7.88
C HIS A 23 7.82 3.06 6.64
N LYS A 24 9.04 2.53 6.78
CA LYS A 24 9.77 1.86 5.67
C LYS A 24 9.07 0.58 5.20
N GLU A 25 8.62 -0.26 6.13
CA GLU A 25 7.92 -1.50 5.80
C GLU A 25 6.52 -1.22 5.26
N ALA A 26 5.84 -0.20 5.79
CA ALA A 26 4.55 0.26 5.28
C ALA A 26 4.64 0.66 3.79
N ILE A 27 5.68 1.41 3.41
CA ILE A 27 5.92 1.80 2.01
C ILE A 27 6.05 0.57 1.11
N VAL A 28 6.78 -0.46 1.53
CA VAL A 28 6.94 -1.70 0.74
C VAL A 28 5.58 -2.41 0.55
N CYS A 29 4.73 -2.42 1.57
CA CYS A 29 3.37 -2.95 1.44
C CYS A 29 2.54 -2.16 0.42
N PHE A 30 2.59 -0.83 0.47
CA PHE A 30 1.87 0.02 -0.49
C PHE A 30 2.42 -0.12 -1.91
N ASP A 31 3.74 -0.18 -2.11
CA ASP A 31 4.32 -0.39 -3.45
C ASP A 31 3.91 -1.73 -4.08
N LYS A 32 3.79 -2.79 -3.26
CA LYS A 32 3.26 -4.08 -3.73
C LYS A 32 1.79 -4.01 -4.09
N ALA A 33 0.99 -3.33 -3.28
CA ALA A 33 -0.44 -3.12 -3.55
C ALA A 33 -0.64 -2.33 -4.86
N ILE A 34 0.13 -1.25 -5.05
CA ILE A 34 0.17 -0.44 -6.28
C ILE A 34 0.53 -1.31 -7.49
N SER A 35 1.58 -2.13 -7.38
CA SER A 35 2.03 -2.98 -8.51
C SER A 35 0.98 -4.01 -8.93
N LEU A 36 0.23 -4.56 -7.96
CA LEU A 36 -0.85 -5.50 -8.24
C LEU A 36 -2.05 -4.78 -8.86
N ASP A 37 -2.42 -3.62 -8.33
CA ASP A 37 -3.54 -2.82 -8.83
C ASP A 37 -3.28 -2.30 -10.26
N GLU A 38 -2.07 -1.82 -10.54
CA GLU A 38 -1.63 -1.45 -11.90
C GLU A 38 -1.68 -2.63 -12.85
N ASN A 39 -1.34 -3.83 -12.40
CA ASN A 39 -1.41 -5.03 -13.23
C ASN A 39 -2.86 -5.46 -13.53
N MET A 40 -3.80 -5.17 -12.62
CA MET A 40 -5.22 -5.50 -12.79
C MET A 40 -5.99 -4.47 -13.60
N ASN A 41 -5.91 -3.19 -13.20
CA ASN A 41 -6.69 -2.08 -13.74
C ASN A 41 -5.90 -1.18 -14.70
N GLY A 42 -4.59 -1.39 -14.86
CA GLY A 42 -3.72 -0.53 -15.65
C GLY A 42 -3.32 0.78 -14.96
N GLN A 43 -3.89 1.08 -13.78
CA GLN A 43 -3.60 2.25 -12.97
C GLN A 43 -3.79 1.94 -11.49
N ALA A 44 -2.89 2.48 -10.66
CA ALA A 44 -3.03 2.40 -9.21
C ALA A 44 -4.09 3.38 -8.69
N ASP A 45 -4.86 2.92 -7.73
CA ASP A 45 -5.82 3.73 -7.00
C ASP A 45 -5.10 4.90 -6.31
N SER A 46 -5.65 6.10 -6.47
CA SER A 46 -5.09 7.33 -5.89
C SER A 46 -4.99 7.24 -4.36
N ASN A 47 -5.86 6.44 -3.74
CA ASN A 47 -5.82 6.14 -2.31
C ASN A 47 -4.51 5.43 -1.89
N LEU A 48 -4.00 4.49 -2.70
CA LEU A 48 -2.76 3.77 -2.45
C LEU A 48 -1.54 4.71 -2.52
N LEU A 49 -1.54 5.61 -3.50
CA LEU A 49 -0.49 6.62 -3.66
C LEU A 49 -0.44 7.55 -2.45
N LEU A 50 -1.60 8.06 -2.01
CA LEU A 50 -1.71 8.92 -0.83
C LEU A 50 -1.25 8.23 0.45
N LEU A 51 -1.54 6.94 0.62
CA LEU A 51 -1.09 6.15 1.78
C LEU A 51 0.44 6.00 1.80
N LYS A 52 1.05 5.78 0.62
CA LYS A 52 2.50 5.76 0.47
C LYS A 52 3.11 7.11 0.79
N GLU A 53 2.60 8.20 0.21
CA GLU A 53 3.11 9.55 0.46
C GLU A 53 3.01 9.94 1.94
N ASN A 54 1.89 9.62 2.60
CA ASN A 54 1.76 9.79 4.05
C ASN A 54 2.82 9.02 4.84
N SER A 55 3.21 7.83 4.39
CA SER A 55 4.28 7.05 5.02
C SER A 55 5.67 7.66 4.76
N VAL A 56 5.88 8.25 3.60
CA VAL A 56 7.14 8.92 3.23
C VAL A 56 7.30 10.24 3.98
N MET A 57 6.23 11.03 4.11
CA MET A 57 6.25 12.30 4.85
C MET A 57 6.45 12.13 6.36
N LYS A 58 6.09 10.96 6.91
CA LYS A 58 6.26 10.64 8.34
C LYS A 58 7.61 9.96 8.66
N LYS A 59 8.53 9.84 7.69
CA LYS A 59 9.88 9.27 7.90
C LYS A 59 10.78 10.15 8.75
#